data_AF-A0A645EAH0-F1
#
_entry.id   AF-A0A645EAH0-F1
#
_cell.length_a   1.000
_cell.length_b   1.000
_cell.length_c   1.000
_cell.angle_alpha   90.00
_cell.angle_beta   90.00
_cell.angle_gamma   90.00
#
_symmetry.space_group_name_H-M   'P 1'
#
loop_
_entity.id
_entity.type
_entity.pdbx_description
1 polymer ?
#
loop_
_entity_poly.entity_id
_entity_poly.type
_entity_poly.pdbx_seq_one_letter_code
_entity_poly.pdbx_strand_id
1 'polypeptide(L)'
;MKKFAMFLLIAAAGAVLTLTAAPPDSSWFTDYKKAEATAKEKKLPMFLLFTGSDWCPWCVKLDSDTLKTSKFKAYVKDKVVLVYLDFPQKTKLPEAMAKQNKALAGQYGIKGYPSIIITDSNGKAIGKLGYAKVDEFLPRLEKVLAGVKNAPAKEAAPEAKPAAEEKKTEDAKAETGYLTDFAQAKKLAAAKKLPIIALFTGSDWCGWCIKLKKETLDTQEFKDFVAKDAIFVYLDYPRKIKQPEALKKQNEELAKQYDVQGFPTTLVLNADGKQLGRIGGYRAADDYIKALKVFMKK
;
A
#
# COMPACT_ATOMS: atom_id res chain seq x y z
N MET A 1 76.94 -3.14 20.27
CA MET A 1 76.15 -4.27 19.74
C MET A 1 74.69 -3.87 19.70
N LYS A 2 74.00 -4.30 18.65
CA LYS A 2 72.69 -3.84 18.16
C LYS A 2 71.53 -4.47 18.95
N LYS A 3 70.52 -3.64 19.27
CA LYS A 3 69.06 -3.88 19.22
C LYS A 3 68.47 -4.97 20.15
N PHE A 4 67.41 -4.65 20.90
CA PHE A 4 66.02 -4.68 20.43
C PHE A 4 65.06 -4.33 21.59
N ALA A 5 64.37 -3.19 21.48
CA ALA A 5 63.20 -2.90 22.29
C ALA A 5 62.02 -3.71 21.73
N MET A 6 61.50 -4.63 22.53
CA MET A 6 60.33 -5.45 22.19
C MET A 6 59.07 -4.67 22.55
N PHE A 7 58.51 -3.95 21.58
CA PHE A 7 57.18 -3.37 21.68
C PHE A 7 56.14 -4.49 21.58
N LEU A 8 55.46 -4.77 22.69
CA LEU A 8 54.31 -5.66 22.78
C LEU A 8 53.08 -4.91 22.23
N LEU A 9 52.83 -5.09 20.94
CA LEU A 9 51.62 -4.62 20.26
C LEU A 9 50.44 -5.49 20.72
N ILE A 10 49.68 -5.00 21.70
CA ILE A 10 48.38 -5.56 22.06
C ILE A 10 47.42 -5.18 20.94
N ALA A 11 47.23 -6.11 19.98
CA ALA A 11 46.17 -6.01 18.99
C ALA A 11 44.83 -6.22 19.72
N ALA A 12 44.15 -5.11 20.05
CA ALA A 12 42.74 -5.15 20.40
C ALA A 12 41.97 -5.65 19.17
N ALA A 13 41.62 -6.94 19.17
CA ALA A 13 40.65 -7.49 18.23
C ALA A 13 39.30 -6.85 18.54
N GLY A 14 39.05 -5.70 17.91
CA GLY A 14 37.73 -5.10 17.87
C GLY A 14 36.79 -6.10 17.23
N ALA A 15 35.95 -6.74 18.03
CA ALA A 15 34.77 -7.41 17.54
C ALA A 15 33.89 -6.31 16.93
N VAL A 16 34.08 -6.06 15.63
CA VAL A 16 33.15 -5.28 14.83
C VAL A 16 31.86 -6.09 14.86
N LEU A 17 30.94 -5.67 15.72
CA LEU A 17 29.56 -6.16 15.70
C LEU A 17 28.98 -5.71 14.36
N THR A 18 29.16 -6.54 13.34
CA THR A 18 28.48 -6.34 12.07
C THR A 18 27.01 -6.49 12.38
N LEU A 19 26.28 -5.38 12.29
CA LEU A 19 24.84 -5.37 12.42
C LEU A 19 24.28 -6.08 11.19
N THR A 20 24.25 -7.41 11.24
CA THR A 20 23.66 -8.23 10.20
C THR A 20 22.18 -7.94 10.19
N ALA A 21 21.69 -7.47 9.04
CA ALA A 21 20.28 -7.41 8.72
C ALA A 21 19.70 -8.83 8.85
N ALA A 22 19.11 -9.12 10.01
CA ALA A 22 18.75 -10.47 10.42
C ALA A 22 17.23 -10.57 10.63
N PRO A 23 16.63 -11.74 10.35
CA PRO A 23 15.22 -11.97 10.63
C PRO A 23 14.90 -11.81 12.13
N PRO A 24 13.61 -11.67 12.49
CA PRO A 24 13.18 -11.51 13.89
C PRO A 24 13.64 -12.65 14.82
N ASP A 25 13.76 -13.87 14.29
CA ASP A 25 14.37 -15.03 14.94
C ASP A 25 14.68 -16.13 13.89
N SER A 26 15.16 -17.30 14.34
CA SER A 26 15.55 -18.42 13.49
C SER A 26 14.39 -19.17 12.82
N SER A 27 13.13 -18.83 13.10
CA SER A 27 11.97 -19.45 12.44
C SER A 27 11.73 -18.95 11.01
N TRP A 28 12.46 -17.90 10.59
CA TRP A 28 12.33 -17.29 9.28
C TRP A 28 13.38 -17.79 8.30
N PHE A 29 12.92 -18.16 7.10
CA PHE A 29 13.81 -18.40 5.97
C PHE A 29 14.21 -17.08 5.31
N THR A 30 15.48 -16.94 4.94
CA THR A 30 15.97 -15.85 4.08
C THR A 30 16.22 -16.33 2.64
N ASP A 31 16.40 -17.65 2.46
CA ASP A 31 16.48 -18.31 1.16
C ASP A 31 15.08 -18.76 0.73
N TYR A 32 14.58 -18.17 -0.36
CA TYR A 32 13.22 -18.43 -0.83
C TYR A 32 13.06 -19.84 -1.38
N LYS A 33 14.08 -20.41 -2.03
CA LYS A 33 13.99 -21.77 -2.58
C LYS A 33 13.89 -22.81 -1.47
N LYS A 34 14.63 -22.62 -0.38
CA LYS A 34 14.52 -23.49 0.81
C LYS A 34 13.15 -23.34 1.49
N ALA A 35 12.64 -22.12 1.58
CA ALA A 35 11.29 -21.88 2.09
C ALA A 35 10.22 -22.57 1.23
N GLU A 36 10.32 -22.45 -0.10
CA GLU A 36 9.37 -23.04 -1.03
C GLU A 36 9.42 -24.57 -0.98
N ALA A 37 10.60 -25.18 -0.93
CA ALA A 37 10.74 -26.62 -0.75
C ALA A 37 10.07 -27.09 0.56
N THR A 38 10.31 -26.38 1.66
CA THR A 38 9.69 -26.66 2.96
C THR A 38 8.17 -26.50 2.91
N ALA A 39 7.68 -25.46 2.23
CA ALA A 39 6.26 -25.19 2.05
C ALA A 39 5.55 -26.29 1.25
N LYS A 40 6.19 -26.79 0.18
CA LYS A 40 5.69 -27.92 -0.63
C LYS A 40 5.67 -29.22 0.16
N GLU A 41 6.75 -29.53 0.87
CA GLU A 41 6.85 -30.73 1.71
C GLU A 41 5.76 -30.75 2.80
N LYS A 42 5.60 -29.63 3.50
CA LYS A 42 4.62 -29.51 4.60
C LYS A 42 3.20 -29.17 4.14
N LYS A 43 3.01 -28.91 2.84
CA LYS A 43 1.76 -28.40 2.25
C LYS A 43 1.23 -27.15 2.97
N LEU A 44 2.15 -26.27 3.38
CA LEU A 44 1.82 -25.04 4.09
C LEU A 44 1.94 -23.83 3.15
N PRO A 45 1.06 -22.83 3.29
CA PRO A 45 1.25 -21.53 2.64
C PRO A 45 2.50 -20.81 3.15
N MET A 46 3.01 -19.85 2.38
CA MET A 46 4.15 -19.03 2.79
C MET A 46 3.70 -17.62 3.19
N PHE A 47 4.37 -17.06 4.19
CA PHE A 47 4.26 -15.67 4.63
C PHE A 47 5.54 -14.96 4.20
N LEU A 48 5.47 -14.15 3.14
CA LEU A 48 6.60 -13.41 2.61
C LEU A 48 6.59 -11.99 3.15
N LEU A 49 7.50 -11.66 4.06
CA LEU A 49 7.70 -10.31 4.57
C LEU A 49 8.75 -9.59 3.74
N PHE A 50 8.33 -8.56 3.01
CA PHE A 50 9.20 -7.59 2.38
C PHE A 50 9.38 -6.42 3.34
N THR A 51 10.62 -6.14 3.76
CA THR A 51 10.91 -5.17 4.82
C THR A 51 12.20 -4.39 4.53
N GLY A 52 12.34 -3.22 5.15
CA GLY A 52 13.58 -2.46 5.18
C GLY A 52 14.07 -2.32 6.61
N SER A 53 14.90 -3.26 7.07
CA SER A 53 15.23 -3.42 8.50
C SER A 53 15.87 -2.22 9.18
N ASP A 54 16.61 -1.38 8.45
CA ASP A 54 17.44 -0.31 9.03
C ASP A 54 16.97 1.12 8.72
N TRP A 55 15.94 1.28 7.90
CA TRP A 55 15.46 2.59 7.44
C TRP A 55 13.94 2.78 7.46
N CYS A 56 13.15 1.71 7.60
CA CYS A 56 11.68 1.77 7.52
C CYS A 56 11.04 1.76 8.92
N PRO A 57 10.53 2.91 9.44
CA PRO A 57 9.96 2.96 10.79
C PRO A 57 8.71 2.10 10.96
N TRP A 58 7.86 2.03 9.93
CA TRP A 58 6.67 1.19 9.93
C TRP A 58 7.00 -0.31 9.92
N CYS A 59 8.16 -0.68 9.39
CA CYS A 59 8.65 -2.06 9.42
C CYS A 59 9.09 -2.45 10.82
N VAL A 60 9.86 -1.58 11.49
CA VAL A 60 10.22 -1.73 12.91
C VAL A 60 8.97 -1.80 13.79
N LYS A 61 7.97 -0.96 13.49
CA LYS A 61 6.71 -0.95 14.21
C LYS A 61 5.87 -2.22 14.00
N LEU A 62 5.80 -2.75 12.78
CA LEU A 62 5.17 -4.05 12.48
C LEU A 62 5.85 -5.19 13.25
N ASP A 63 7.18 -5.18 13.26
CA ASP A 63 7.97 -6.19 13.95
C ASP A 63 7.69 -6.19 15.46
N SER A 64 7.71 -5.01 16.08
CA SER A 64 7.42 -4.84 17.52
C SER A 64 5.97 -5.13 17.88
N ASP A 65 5.00 -4.54 17.18
CA ASP A 65 3.57 -4.60 17.55
C ASP A 65 2.93 -5.95 17.20
N THR A 66 3.57 -6.75 16.32
CA THR A 66 2.99 -7.97 15.77
C THR A 66 3.98 -9.12 15.68
N LEU A 67 5.03 -9.05 14.86
CA LEU A 67 5.81 -10.24 14.47
C LEU A 67 6.59 -10.85 15.64
N LYS A 68 7.06 -10.02 16.58
CA LYS A 68 7.79 -10.47 17.78
C LYS A 68 6.88 -10.94 18.91
N THR A 69 5.59 -10.65 18.85
CA THR A 69 4.65 -11.02 19.92
C THR A 69 4.53 -12.54 20.03
N SER A 70 4.42 -13.06 21.26
CA SER A 70 4.17 -14.49 21.51
C SER A 70 2.89 -14.98 20.83
N LYS A 71 1.86 -14.13 20.79
CA LYS A 71 0.57 -14.40 20.13
C LYS A 71 0.73 -14.65 18.63
N PHE A 72 1.51 -13.84 17.93
CA PHE A 72 1.80 -14.06 16.51
C PHE A 72 2.59 -15.36 16.31
N LYS A 73 3.69 -15.54 17.05
CA LYS A 73 4.56 -16.73 16.95
C LYS A 73 3.78 -18.03 17.18
N ALA A 74 2.93 -18.06 18.20
CA ALA A 74 2.07 -19.20 18.49
C ALA A 74 1.06 -19.47 17.37
N TYR A 75 0.49 -18.42 16.77
CA TYR A 75 -0.48 -18.57 15.70
C TYR A 75 0.13 -19.14 14.41
N VAL A 76 1.35 -18.73 14.05
CA VAL A 76 1.96 -19.05 12.74
C VAL A 76 2.76 -20.36 12.70
N LYS A 77 3.23 -20.84 13.87
CA LYS A 77 4.20 -21.95 14.01
C LYS A 77 3.95 -23.16 13.10
N ASP A 78 2.70 -23.58 12.96
CA ASP A 78 2.31 -24.76 12.19
C ASP A 78 1.33 -24.43 11.04
N LYS A 79 1.16 -23.14 10.73
CA LYS A 79 0.19 -22.66 9.73
C LYS A 79 0.83 -22.08 8.48
N VAL A 80 2.04 -21.54 8.58
CA VAL A 80 2.73 -20.89 7.47
C VAL A 80 4.24 -21.12 7.56
N VAL A 81 4.90 -21.10 6.41
CA VAL A 81 6.36 -20.96 6.34
C VAL A 81 6.72 -19.48 6.27
N LEU A 82 7.48 -18.98 7.24
CA LEU A 82 7.86 -17.57 7.33
C LEU A 82 9.09 -17.27 6.47
N VAL A 83 9.02 -16.23 5.63
CA VAL A 83 10.12 -15.82 4.74
C VAL A 83 10.41 -14.33 4.91
N TYR A 84 11.67 -14.02 5.16
CA TYR A 84 12.16 -12.67 5.45
C TYR A 84 12.96 -12.14 4.27
N LEU A 85 12.41 -11.15 3.57
CA LEU A 85 12.94 -10.54 2.35
C LEU A 85 13.31 -9.09 2.64
N ASP A 86 14.55 -8.88 3.07
CA ASP A 86 15.03 -7.58 3.52
C ASP A 86 15.63 -6.73 2.39
N PHE A 87 15.49 -5.41 2.54
CA PHE A 87 16.01 -4.35 1.67
C PHE A 87 16.71 -3.27 2.51
N PRO A 88 17.78 -3.62 3.25
CA PRO A 88 18.54 -2.68 4.06
C PRO A 88 19.25 -1.62 3.20
N GLN A 89 19.46 -0.43 3.77
CA GLN A 89 20.22 0.66 3.12
C GLN A 89 21.64 0.80 3.66
N LYS A 90 21.86 0.45 4.93
CA LYS A 90 23.14 0.57 5.62
C LYS A 90 23.90 -0.75 5.61
N THR A 91 23.19 -1.87 5.72
CA THR A 91 23.80 -3.20 5.68
C THR A 91 23.80 -3.78 4.28
N LYS A 92 24.94 -4.31 3.82
CA LYS A 92 25.05 -4.97 2.51
C LYS A 92 24.67 -6.45 2.62
N LEU A 93 23.63 -6.86 1.89
CA LEU A 93 23.28 -8.28 1.76
C LEU A 93 24.23 -8.99 0.79
N PRO A 94 24.46 -10.32 0.97
CA PRO A 94 25.07 -11.15 -0.05
C PRO A 94 24.36 -10.97 -1.40
N GLU A 95 25.13 -10.89 -2.49
CA GLU A 95 24.61 -10.54 -3.81
C GLU A 95 23.49 -11.48 -4.28
N ALA A 96 23.65 -12.78 -4.01
CA ALA A 96 22.64 -13.79 -4.32
C ALA A 96 21.29 -13.51 -3.61
N MET A 97 21.33 -13.13 -2.32
CA MET A 97 20.12 -12.74 -1.58
C MET A 97 19.55 -11.42 -2.07
N ALA A 98 20.38 -10.41 -2.33
CA ALA A 98 19.91 -9.13 -2.85
C ALA A 98 19.20 -9.28 -4.21
N LYS A 99 19.77 -10.09 -5.11
CA LYS A 99 19.19 -10.40 -6.42
C LYS A 99 17.89 -11.20 -6.28
N GLN A 100 17.86 -12.21 -5.41
CA GLN A 100 16.65 -12.96 -5.07
C GLN A 100 15.54 -12.02 -4.56
N ASN A 101 15.83 -11.21 -3.55
CA ASN A 101 14.86 -10.32 -2.93
C ASN A 101 14.31 -9.33 -3.96
N LYS A 102 15.17 -8.73 -4.80
CA LYS A 102 14.76 -7.84 -5.89
C LYS A 102 13.88 -8.55 -6.92
N ALA A 103 14.22 -9.77 -7.32
CA ALA A 103 13.42 -10.55 -8.26
C ALA A 103 12.04 -10.87 -7.69
N LEU A 104 11.96 -11.31 -6.43
CA LEU A 104 10.70 -11.58 -5.73
C LEU A 104 9.88 -10.30 -5.55
N ALA A 105 10.51 -9.18 -5.20
CA ALA A 105 9.83 -7.89 -5.12
C ALA A 105 9.24 -7.48 -6.48
N GLY A 106 9.96 -7.72 -7.58
CA GLY A 106 9.44 -7.55 -8.93
C GLY A 106 8.25 -8.46 -9.22
N GLN A 107 8.40 -9.77 -8.96
CA GLN A 107 7.38 -10.79 -9.18
C GLN A 107 6.07 -10.49 -8.45
N TYR A 108 6.15 -10.10 -7.17
CA TYR A 108 4.98 -9.80 -6.34
C TYR A 108 4.58 -8.31 -6.38
N GLY A 109 5.20 -7.51 -7.25
CA GLY A 109 4.85 -6.09 -7.44
C GLY A 109 5.01 -5.24 -6.17
N ILE A 110 6.05 -5.51 -5.38
CA ILE A 110 6.37 -4.80 -4.15
C ILE A 110 6.95 -3.42 -4.48
N LYS A 111 6.25 -2.38 -4.02
CA LYS A 111 6.61 -0.97 -4.26
C LYS A 111 6.85 -0.17 -2.98
N GLY A 112 6.76 -0.83 -1.82
CA GLY A 112 6.90 -0.21 -0.52
C GLY A 112 6.92 -1.23 0.62
N TYR A 113 7.47 -0.80 1.76
CA TYR A 113 7.68 -1.63 2.94
C TYR A 113 6.95 -1.03 4.16
N PRO A 114 6.45 -1.86 5.09
CA PRO A 114 6.42 -3.31 5.01
C PRO A 114 5.31 -3.79 4.07
N SER A 115 5.59 -4.82 3.27
CA SER A 115 4.58 -5.54 2.49
C SER A 115 4.61 -7.02 2.89
N ILE A 116 3.45 -7.61 3.15
CA ILE A 116 3.34 -9.04 3.44
C ILE A 116 2.54 -9.70 2.33
N ILE A 117 3.11 -10.70 1.66
CA ILE A 117 2.40 -11.52 0.69
C ILE A 117 2.18 -12.89 1.29
N ILE A 118 0.94 -13.37 1.25
CA ILE A 118 0.62 -14.75 1.56
C ILE A 118 0.52 -15.51 0.24
N THR A 119 1.25 -16.61 0.12
CA THR A 119 1.20 -17.49 -1.06
C THR A 119 0.73 -18.88 -0.68
N ASP A 120 0.23 -19.64 -1.65
CA ASP A 120 0.15 -21.09 -1.51
C ASP A 120 1.55 -21.72 -1.46
N SER A 121 1.62 -23.05 -1.32
CA SER A 121 2.88 -23.80 -1.30
C SER A 121 3.65 -23.75 -2.63
N ASN A 122 3.03 -23.32 -3.72
CA ASN A 122 3.65 -23.19 -5.04
C ASN A 122 4.09 -21.74 -5.34
N GLY A 123 3.96 -20.83 -4.37
CA GLY A 123 4.31 -19.42 -4.56
C GLY A 123 3.25 -18.59 -5.27
N LYS A 124 2.04 -19.13 -5.53
CA LYS A 124 0.94 -18.31 -6.06
C LYS A 124 0.41 -17.41 -4.95
N ALA A 125 0.37 -16.10 -5.18
CA ALA A 125 -0.17 -15.16 -4.22
C ALA A 125 -1.68 -15.40 -3.99
N ILE A 126 -2.06 -15.53 -2.72
CA ILE A 126 -3.44 -15.76 -2.23
C ILE A 126 -3.93 -14.63 -1.34
N GLY A 127 -3.04 -13.74 -0.90
CA GLY A 127 -3.42 -12.52 -0.21
C GLY A 127 -2.26 -11.57 0.00
N LYS A 128 -2.59 -10.33 0.35
CA LYS A 128 -1.63 -9.29 0.70
C LYS A 128 -2.08 -8.60 1.97
N LEU A 129 -1.15 -8.44 2.90
CA LEU A 129 -1.33 -7.77 4.17
C LEU A 129 -0.32 -6.63 4.30
N GLY A 130 -0.60 -5.71 5.22
CA GLY A 130 0.29 -4.61 5.58
C GLY A 130 0.36 -4.48 7.10
N TYR A 131 0.85 -3.33 7.56
CA TYR A 131 0.91 -3.05 8.99
C TYR A 131 -0.47 -3.11 9.66
N ALA A 132 -0.53 -3.84 10.77
CA ALA A 132 -1.59 -3.81 11.78
C ALA A 132 -0.99 -4.36 13.08
N LYS A 133 -1.57 -4.00 14.23
CA LYS A 133 -1.23 -4.61 15.53
C LYS A 133 -1.73 -6.05 15.61
N VAL A 134 -1.14 -6.87 16.48
CA VAL A 134 -1.39 -8.33 16.51
C VAL A 134 -2.89 -8.71 16.56
N ASP A 135 -3.70 -8.01 17.34
CA ASP A 135 -5.13 -8.34 17.52
C ASP A 135 -5.97 -8.06 16.26
N GLU A 136 -5.58 -7.06 15.46
CA GLU A 136 -6.19 -6.81 14.16
C GLU A 136 -5.57 -7.64 13.04
N PHE A 137 -4.27 -7.96 13.18
CA PHE A 137 -3.50 -8.64 12.16
C PHE A 137 -3.91 -10.10 12.03
N LEU A 138 -4.06 -10.82 13.14
CA LEU A 138 -4.34 -12.25 13.13
C LEU A 138 -5.69 -12.61 12.47
N PRO A 139 -6.80 -11.91 12.75
CA PRO A 139 -8.07 -12.17 12.05
C PRO A 139 -7.96 -11.95 10.52
N ARG A 140 -7.17 -10.95 10.09
CA ARG A 140 -6.93 -10.71 8.65
C ARG A 140 -6.11 -11.83 8.03
N LEU A 141 -5.06 -12.28 8.71
CA LEU A 141 -4.26 -13.43 8.29
C LEU A 141 -5.11 -14.70 8.23
N GLU A 142 -5.93 -14.95 9.25
CA GLU A 142 -6.86 -16.08 9.29
C GLU A 142 -7.81 -16.08 8.11
N LYS A 143 -8.44 -14.94 7.81
CA LYS A 143 -9.34 -14.81 6.66
C LYS A 143 -8.65 -15.13 5.33
N VAL A 144 -7.41 -14.68 5.15
CA VAL A 144 -6.62 -14.98 3.94
C VAL A 144 -6.30 -16.48 3.87
N LEU A 145 -5.89 -17.09 4.97
CA LEU A 145 -5.57 -18.52 5.04
C LEU A 145 -6.82 -19.42 4.89
N ALA A 146 -7.98 -18.96 5.36
CA ALA A 146 -9.26 -19.66 5.21
C ALA A 146 -9.76 -19.62 3.76
N GLY A 147 -9.48 -18.54 3.01
CA GLY A 147 -9.75 -18.45 1.57
C GLY A 147 -9.05 -19.55 0.74
N VAL A 148 -7.97 -20.14 1.27
CA VAL A 148 -7.27 -21.29 0.66
C VAL A 148 -8.05 -22.59 0.81
N LYS A 149 -8.83 -22.75 1.88
CA LYS A 149 -9.56 -23.99 2.17
C LYS A 149 -10.84 -24.14 1.34
N ASN A 150 -11.37 -23.04 0.79
CA ASN A 150 -12.71 -22.99 0.16
C ASN A 150 -12.71 -22.57 -1.32
N ALA A 151 -11.54 -22.46 -1.98
CA ALA A 151 -11.48 -22.04 -3.38
C ALA A 151 -11.24 -23.24 -4.33
N PRO A 152 -12.15 -23.53 -5.29
CA PRO A 152 -11.85 -24.41 -6.41
C PRO A 152 -10.87 -23.74 -7.38
N ALA A 153 -9.99 -24.54 -7.99
CA ALA A 153 -8.91 -24.08 -8.84
C ALA A 153 -9.37 -23.71 -10.27
N LYS A 154 -9.73 -22.44 -10.52
CA LYS A 154 -9.69 -21.71 -11.82
C LYS A 154 -10.29 -20.31 -11.55
N GLU A 155 -9.76 -19.19 -12.03
CA GLU A 155 -9.55 -18.85 -13.44
C GLU A 155 -8.50 -17.75 -13.63
N ALA A 156 -7.88 -17.80 -14.80
CA ALA A 156 -6.92 -16.85 -15.33
C ALA A 156 -7.60 -15.56 -15.82
N ALA A 157 -6.83 -14.48 -15.85
CA ALA A 157 -7.23 -13.20 -16.43
C ALA A 157 -7.59 -13.31 -17.92
N PRO A 158 -8.50 -12.46 -18.45
CA PRO A 158 -8.62 -12.26 -19.89
C PRO A 158 -7.95 -10.96 -20.36
N GLU A 159 -7.20 -11.11 -21.45
CA GLU A 159 -6.63 -10.06 -22.30
C GLU A 159 -7.70 -9.38 -23.18
N ALA A 160 -7.36 -8.20 -23.72
CA ALA A 160 -8.22 -7.27 -24.44
C ALA A 160 -8.16 -7.40 -25.98
N LYS A 161 -9.23 -6.95 -26.69
CA LYS A 161 -9.26 -6.16 -27.96
C LYS A 161 -10.68 -6.15 -28.60
N PRO A 162 -11.01 -5.30 -29.60
CA PRO A 162 -10.81 -3.85 -29.76
C PRO A 162 -12.12 -3.08 -30.14
N ALA A 163 -11.99 -1.76 -30.31
CA ALA A 163 -13.01 -0.72 -30.42
C ALA A 163 -13.96 -0.74 -31.64
N ALA A 164 -15.13 -0.09 -31.48
CA ALA A 164 -15.84 0.62 -32.53
C ALA A 164 -16.33 1.97 -31.97
N GLU A 165 -16.10 3.04 -32.74
CA GLU A 165 -16.44 4.43 -32.44
C GLU A 165 -17.94 4.69 -32.54
N GLU A 166 -18.46 5.59 -31.70
CA GLU A 166 -19.45 6.59 -32.12
C GLU A 166 -19.45 7.80 -31.16
N LYS A 167 -19.44 9.00 -31.75
CA LYS A 167 -19.34 10.31 -31.10
C LYS A 167 -20.70 10.73 -30.51
N LYS A 168 -20.73 11.14 -29.23
CA LYS A 168 -21.63 12.18 -28.72
C LYS A 168 -21.04 12.87 -27.48
N THR A 169 -21.05 14.19 -27.52
CA THR A 169 -20.65 15.14 -26.48
C THR A 169 -21.60 15.05 -25.29
N GLU A 170 -21.12 14.62 -24.11
CA GLU A 170 -21.56 15.04 -22.77
C GLU A 170 -20.80 14.27 -21.67
N ASP A 171 -20.45 15.01 -20.61
CA ASP A 171 -19.98 14.59 -19.30
C ASP A 171 -18.74 13.68 -19.21
N ALA A 172 -17.59 14.30 -18.91
CA ALA A 172 -16.39 13.61 -18.43
C ALA A 172 -16.63 13.00 -17.04
N LYS A 173 -17.32 11.86 -17.04
CA LYS A 173 -17.60 11.00 -15.89
C LYS A 173 -16.64 9.82 -15.97
N ALA A 174 -15.82 9.60 -14.94
CA ALA A 174 -14.98 8.39 -14.87
C ALA A 174 -15.85 7.15 -14.63
N GLU A 175 -15.26 5.94 -14.73
CA GLU A 175 -15.88 4.65 -14.35
C GLU A 175 -16.50 4.64 -12.93
N THR A 176 -16.20 5.65 -12.11
CA THR A 176 -16.71 5.86 -10.75
C THR A 176 -18.06 6.58 -10.69
N GLY A 177 -18.54 7.18 -11.78
CA GLY A 177 -19.74 8.00 -11.78
C GLY A 177 -19.55 9.42 -11.22
N TYR A 178 -18.32 9.87 -10.99
CA TYR A 178 -17.99 11.20 -10.47
C TYR A 178 -17.37 12.11 -11.55
N LEU A 179 -17.43 13.43 -11.31
CA LEU A 179 -16.77 14.42 -12.16
C LEU A 179 -15.25 14.29 -12.04
N THR A 180 -14.55 14.45 -13.16
CA THR A 180 -13.08 14.51 -13.18
C THR A 180 -12.55 15.89 -13.62
N ASP A 181 -13.38 16.69 -14.29
CA ASP A 181 -13.02 18.04 -14.73
C ASP A 181 -13.26 19.06 -13.61
N PHE A 182 -12.20 19.77 -13.21
CA PHE A 182 -12.27 20.70 -12.10
C PHE A 182 -12.92 22.04 -12.49
N ALA A 183 -12.78 22.48 -13.74
CA ALA A 183 -13.41 23.70 -14.21
C ALA A 183 -14.94 23.55 -14.27
N GLN A 184 -15.42 22.39 -14.73
CA GLN A 184 -16.84 22.02 -14.70
C GLN A 184 -17.34 21.95 -13.26
N ALA A 185 -16.56 21.37 -12.34
CA ALA A 185 -16.92 21.33 -10.93
C ALA A 185 -17.10 22.73 -10.32
N LYS A 186 -16.21 23.68 -10.64
CA LYS A 186 -16.35 25.09 -10.22
C LYS A 186 -17.61 25.75 -10.77
N LYS A 187 -17.91 25.55 -12.04
CA LYS A 187 -19.15 26.07 -12.66
C LYS A 187 -20.40 25.52 -11.98
N LEU A 188 -20.45 24.21 -11.72
CA LEU A 188 -21.56 23.55 -11.05
C LEU A 188 -21.68 23.97 -9.59
N ALA A 189 -20.55 24.12 -8.88
CA ALA A 189 -20.51 24.59 -7.50
C ALA A 189 -21.05 26.01 -7.37
N ALA A 190 -20.67 26.91 -8.27
CA ALA A 190 -21.18 28.27 -8.31
C ALA A 190 -22.70 28.30 -8.62
N ALA A 191 -23.14 27.54 -9.62
CA ALA A 191 -24.55 27.48 -10.02
C ALA A 191 -25.45 26.91 -8.92
N LYS A 192 -25.00 25.85 -8.24
CA LYS A 192 -25.77 25.18 -7.17
C LYS A 192 -25.53 25.76 -5.78
N LYS A 193 -24.58 26.68 -5.63
CA LYS A 193 -24.11 27.22 -4.34
C LYS A 193 -23.68 26.13 -3.36
N LEU A 194 -23.00 25.10 -3.88
CA LEU A 194 -22.50 23.96 -3.12
C LEU A 194 -20.96 23.97 -3.06
N PRO A 195 -20.34 23.49 -1.97
CA PRO A 195 -18.89 23.35 -1.91
C PRO A 195 -18.40 22.24 -2.83
N ILE A 196 -17.11 22.29 -3.17
CA ILE A 196 -16.43 21.24 -3.94
C ILE A 196 -15.68 20.33 -2.97
N ILE A 197 -15.85 19.02 -3.13
CA ILE A 197 -15.03 18.00 -2.48
C ILE A 197 -14.10 17.42 -3.54
N ALA A 198 -12.83 17.81 -3.51
CA ALA A 198 -11.81 17.33 -4.44
C ALA A 198 -10.98 16.22 -3.78
N LEU A 199 -11.13 14.99 -4.27
CA LEU A 199 -10.35 13.85 -3.82
C LEU A 199 -9.18 13.59 -4.77
N PHE A 200 -7.97 13.71 -4.24
CA PHE A 200 -6.72 13.32 -4.89
C PHE A 200 -6.43 11.86 -4.55
N THR A 201 -6.32 11.00 -5.57
CA THR A 201 -6.39 9.54 -5.40
C THR A 201 -5.52 8.79 -6.41
N GLY A 202 -5.10 7.58 -6.06
CA GLY A 202 -4.37 6.69 -6.97
C GLY A 202 -5.11 5.37 -7.15
N SER A 203 -5.99 5.31 -8.15
CA SER A 203 -6.95 4.21 -8.37
C SER A 203 -6.32 2.81 -8.50
N ASP A 204 -5.10 2.68 -9.02
CA ASP A 204 -4.49 1.38 -9.33
C ASP A 204 -3.27 1.01 -8.46
N TRP A 205 -2.83 1.90 -7.58
CA TRP A 205 -1.58 1.72 -6.83
C TRP A 205 -1.64 2.15 -5.37
N CYS A 206 -2.58 3.02 -4.99
CA CYS A 206 -2.72 3.51 -3.64
C CYS A 206 -3.74 2.65 -2.88
N GLY A 207 -3.27 1.76 -2.01
CA GLY A 207 -4.13 0.84 -1.26
C GLY A 207 -5.19 1.54 -0.40
N TRP A 208 -4.81 2.64 0.27
CA TRP A 208 -5.76 3.45 1.06
C TRP A 208 -6.79 4.17 0.20
N CYS A 209 -6.42 4.54 -1.04
CA CYS A 209 -7.32 5.14 -2.00
C CYS A 209 -8.35 4.12 -2.51
N ILE A 210 -7.90 2.91 -2.85
CA ILE A 210 -8.77 1.80 -3.25
C ILE A 210 -9.71 1.43 -2.10
N LYS A 211 -9.20 1.39 -0.86
CA LYS A 211 -10.01 1.14 0.33
C LYS A 211 -11.04 2.25 0.57
N LEU A 212 -10.62 3.51 0.47
CA LEU A 212 -11.53 4.67 0.58
C LEU A 212 -12.61 4.60 -0.48
N LYS A 213 -12.27 4.26 -1.72
CA LYS A 213 -13.26 4.06 -2.78
C LYS A 213 -14.26 2.97 -2.39
N LYS A 214 -13.78 1.77 -2.06
CA LYS A 214 -14.63 0.62 -1.79
C LYS A 214 -15.53 0.77 -0.55
N GLU A 215 -14.97 1.26 0.55
CA GLU A 215 -15.64 1.28 1.86
C GLU A 215 -16.33 2.61 2.17
N THR A 216 -16.06 3.64 1.37
CA THR A 216 -16.65 4.97 1.58
C THR A 216 -17.30 5.48 0.31
N LEU A 217 -16.56 5.71 -0.77
CA LEU A 217 -17.14 6.38 -1.95
C LEU A 217 -18.22 5.53 -2.64
N ASP A 218 -18.05 4.21 -2.69
CA ASP A 218 -18.96 3.30 -3.36
C ASP A 218 -20.23 3.00 -2.52
N THR A 219 -20.25 3.40 -1.25
CA THR A 219 -21.41 3.25 -0.36
C THR A 219 -22.57 4.14 -0.80
N GLN A 220 -23.80 3.68 -0.58
CA GLN A 220 -24.99 4.47 -0.92
C GLN A 220 -25.06 5.75 -0.07
N GLU A 221 -24.71 5.67 1.22
CA GLU A 221 -24.70 6.82 2.11
C GLU A 221 -23.82 7.96 1.60
N PHE A 222 -22.59 7.65 1.15
CA PHE A 222 -21.71 8.68 0.61
C PHE A 222 -22.24 9.26 -0.70
N LYS A 223 -22.78 8.42 -1.59
CA LYS A 223 -23.40 8.86 -2.86
C LYS A 223 -24.58 9.78 -2.62
N ASP A 224 -25.46 9.45 -1.68
CA ASP A 224 -26.61 10.27 -1.30
C ASP A 224 -26.16 11.61 -0.70
N PHE A 225 -25.15 11.58 0.17
CA PHE A 225 -24.56 12.78 0.75
C PHE A 225 -24.00 13.72 -0.32
N VAL A 226 -23.15 13.23 -1.24
CA VAL A 226 -22.58 14.10 -2.27
C VAL A 226 -23.63 14.56 -3.28
N ALA A 227 -24.63 13.73 -3.63
CA ALA A 227 -25.69 14.15 -4.54
C ALA A 227 -26.51 15.33 -3.99
N LYS A 228 -26.64 15.41 -2.66
CA LYS A 228 -27.43 16.44 -1.98
C LYS A 228 -26.61 17.68 -1.61
N ASP A 229 -25.43 17.50 -1.05
CA ASP A 229 -24.76 18.54 -0.26
C ASP A 229 -23.44 19.06 -0.87
N ALA A 230 -22.91 18.47 -1.96
CA ALA A 230 -21.61 18.88 -2.51
C ALA A 230 -21.42 18.59 -4.01
N ILE A 231 -20.39 19.18 -4.62
CA ILE A 231 -19.88 18.76 -5.93
C ILE A 231 -18.63 17.91 -5.71
N PHE A 232 -18.69 16.61 -6.01
CA PHE A 232 -17.56 15.70 -5.81
C PHE A 232 -16.70 15.57 -7.08
N VAL A 233 -15.38 15.74 -6.92
CA VAL A 233 -14.39 15.67 -8.00
C VAL A 233 -13.36 14.59 -7.68
N TYR A 234 -13.18 13.66 -8.61
CA TYR A 234 -12.27 12.54 -8.50
C TYR A 234 -11.00 12.80 -9.33
N LEU A 235 -9.95 13.29 -8.66
CA LEU A 235 -8.66 13.65 -9.26
C LEU A 235 -7.69 12.47 -9.16
N ASP A 236 -7.71 11.62 -10.18
CA ASP A 236 -6.97 10.37 -10.18
C ASP A 236 -5.56 10.50 -10.77
N TYR A 237 -4.60 9.78 -10.17
CA TYR A 237 -3.19 9.71 -10.56
C TYR A 237 -2.78 8.24 -10.82
N PRO A 238 -3.40 7.55 -11.79
CA PRO A 238 -3.11 6.14 -12.05
C PRO A 238 -1.68 5.94 -12.55
N ARG A 239 -1.10 4.75 -12.31
CA ARG A 239 0.24 4.38 -12.81
C ARG A 239 0.21 3.40 -13.97
N LYS A 240 -0.88 2.68 -14.14
CA LYS A 240 -1.08 1.63 -15.14
C LYS A 240 -2.26 1.97 -16.06
N ILE A 241 -3.26 2.68 -15.55
CA ILE A 241 -4.41 3.12 -16.34
C ILE A 241 -4.02 4.35 -17.15
N LYS A 242 -4.28 4.33 -18.46
CA LYS A 242 -4.07 5.49 -19.33
C LYS A 242 -5.14 6.55 -19.05
N GLN A 243 -4.70 7.80 -18.91
CA GLN A 243 -5.57 8.95 -18.70
C GLN A 243 -5.36 9.96 -19.85
N PRO A 244 -6.40 10.70 -20.28
CA PRO A 244 -6.22 11.78 -21.25
C PRO A 244 -5.18 12.79 -20.77
N GLU A 245 -4.28 13.22 -21.64
CA GLU A 245 -3.15 14.10 -21.27
C GLU A 245 -3.63 15.42 -20.66
N ALA A 246 -4.73 15.98 -21.16
CA ALA A 246 -5.34 17.18 -20.61
C ALA A 246 -5.79 16.99 -19.15
N LEU A 247 -6.37 15.82 -18.83
CA LEU A 247 -6.84 15.49 -17.48
C LEU A 247 -5.65 15.23 -16.55
N LYS A 248 -4.61 14.56 -17.03
CA LYS A 248 -3.36 14.34 -16.29
C LYS A 248 -2.69 15.67 -15.94
N LYS A 249 -2.54 16.56 -16.91
CA LYS A 249 -1.97 17.89 -16.71
C LYS A 249 -2.77 18.72 -15.71
N GLN A 250 -4.10 18.76 -15.83
CA GLN A 250 -4.99 19.39 -14.86
C GLN A 250 -4.71 18.86 -13.45
N ASN A 251 -4.68 17.53 -13.28
CA ASN A 251 -4.48 16.91 -11.98
C ASN A 251 -3.09 17.27 -11.41
N GLU A 252 -2.03 17.23 -12.21
CA GLU A 252 -0.68 17.63 -11.78
C GLU A 252 -0.61 19.10 -11.35
N GLU A 253 -1.26 20.00 -12.08
CA GLU A 253 -1.34 21.43 -11.75
C GLU A 253 -2.11 21.66 -10.44
N LEU A 254 -3.25 20.99 -10.25
CA LEU A 254 -4.03 21.07 -9.02
C LEU A 254 -3.26 20.51 -7.81
N ALA A 255 -2.54 19.39 -7.97
CA ALA A 255 -1.72 18.85 -6.89
C ALA A 255 -0.62 19.83 -6.47
N LYS A 256 0.02 20.51 -7.43
CA LYS A 256 1.01 21.56 -7.13
C LYS A 256 0.37 22.78 -6.47
N GLN A 257 -0.74 23.29 -7.04
CA GLN A 257 -1.44 24.46 -6.55
C GLN A 257 -1.87 24.31 -5.09
N TYR A 258 -2.37 23.13 -4.74
CA TYR A 258 -2.84 22.84 -3.39
C TYR A 258 -1.80 22.13 -2.53
N ASP A 259 -0.54 21.99 -2.95
CA ASP A 259 0.50 21.27 -2.18
C ASP A 259 0.02 19.90 -1.67
N VAL A 260 -0.41 19.05 -2.61
CA VAL A 260 -0.82 17.66 -2.33
C VAL A 260 0.40 16.76 -2.51
N GLN A 261 0.97 16.32 -1.38
CA GLN A 261 2.19 15.51 -1.35
C GLN A 261 1.94 14.00 -1.24
N GLY A 262 0.68 13.59 -1.05
CA GLY A 262 0.34 12.18 -0.85
C GLY A 262 -1.13 11.89 -1.05
N PHE A 263 -1.43 10.60 -1.22
CA PHE A 263 -2.78 10.10 -1.48
C PHE A 263 -3.21 9.06 -0.43
N PRO A 264 -4.52 8.96 -0.10
CA PRO A 264 -5.57 9.88 -0.54
C PRO A 264 -5.48 11.21 0.23
N THR A 265 -5.77 12.31 -0.46
CA THR A 265 -5.96 13.63 0.16
C THR A 265 -7.26 14.22 -0.34
N THR A 266 -8.08 14.70 0.56
CA THR A 266 -9.36 15.34 0.23
C THR A 266 -9.33 16.79 0.64
N LEU A 267 -9.71 17.67 -0.29
CA LEU A 267 -9.87 19.09 -0.04
C LEU A 267 -11.35 19.44 -0.09
N VAL A 268 -11.80 20.24 0.86
CA VAL A 268 -13.09 20.92 0.81
C VAL A 268 -12.82 22.34 0.35
N LEU A 269 -13.42 22.75 -0.76
CA LEU A 269 -13.21 24.05 -1.38
C LEU A 269 -14.55 24.79 -1.51
N ASN A 270 -14.50 26.12 -1.53
CA ASN A 270 -15.65 26.91 -1.97
C ASN A 270 -15.79 26.89 -3.51
N ALA A 271 -16.83 27.53 -4.06
CA ALA A 271 -17.07 27.60 -5.51
C ALA A 271 -15.92 28.28 -6.29
N ASP A 272 -15.17 29.18 -5.66
CA ASP A 272 -14.01 29.85 -6.27
C ASP A 272 -12.74 28.99 -6.28
N GLY A 273 -12.76 27.85 -5.58
CA GLY A 273 -11.61 26.96 -5.40
C GLY A 273 -10.73 27.32 -4.20
N LYS A 274 -11.16 28.21 -3.30
CA LYS A 274 -10.46 28.49 -2.04
C LYS A 274 -10.61 27.29 -1.09
N GLN A 275 -9.51 26.84 -0.49
CA GLN A 275 -9.51 25.73 0.46
C GLN A 275 -10.18 26.13 1.79
N LEU A 276 -11.25 25.42 2.14
CA LEU A 276 -11.97 25.50 3.42
C LEU A 276 -11.43 24.48 4.43
N GLY A 277 -10.96 23.34 3.94
CA GLY A 277 -10.45 22.26 4.78
C GLY A 277 -9.68 21.19 4.02
N ARG A 278 -8.95 20.37 4.79
CA ARG A 278 -8.16 19.24 4.29
C ARG A 278 -8.34 18.02 5.18
N ILE A 279 -8.50 16.87 4.54
CA ILE A 279 -8.50 15.56 5.19
C ILE A 279 -7.43 14.71 4.51
N GLY A 280 -6.48 14.21 5.29
CA GLY A 280 -5.49 13.24 4.83
C GLY A 280 -5.93 11.81 5.13
N GLY A 281 -5.64 10.89 4.22
CA GLY A 281 -5.75 9.46 4.44
C GLY A 281 -7.16 8.91 4.33
N TYR A 282 -7.25 7.58 4.50
CA TYR A 282 -8.50 6.84 4.49
C TYR A 282 -9.33 7.12 5.76
N ARG A 283 -10.66 7.17 5.59
CA ARG A 283 -11.66 7.16 6.66
C ARG A 283 -12.86 6.33 6.21
N ALA A 284 -13.50 5.63 7.14
CA ALA A 284 -14.78 4.96 6.90
C ALA A 284 -15.89 5.97 6.59
N ALA A 285 -16.99 5.53 5.97
CA ALA A 285 -18.03 6.40 5.41
C ALA A 285 -18.56 7.46 6.39
N ASP A 286 -19.08 7.04 7.54
CA ASP A 286 -19.62 7.93 8.58
C ASP A 286 -18.60 8.99 9.01
N ASP A 287 -17.37 8.57 9.33
CA ASP A 287 -16.32 9.45 9.83
C ASP A 287 -15.80 10.41 8.76
N TYR A 288 -15.78 9.95 7.51
CA TYR A 288 -15.41 10.76 6.37
C TYR A 288 -16.46 11.84 6.12
N ILE A 289 -17.75 11.49 6.10
CA ILE A 289 -18.86 12.44 5.95
C ILE A 289 -18.89 13.43 7.11
N LYS A 290 -18.74 12.97 8.35
CA LYS A 290 -18.65 13.85 9.53
C LYS A 290 -17.50 14.85 9.39
N ALA A 291 -16.31 14.39 9.01
CA ALA A 291 -15.15 15.26 8.80
C ALA A 291 -15.37 16.28 7.68
N LEU A 292 -15.99 15.89 6.57
CA LEU A 292 -16.35 16.79 5.47
C LEU A 292 -17.31 17.88 5.92
N LYS A 293 -18.37 17.50 6.66
CA LYS A 293 -19.38 18.42 7.19
C LYS A 293 -18.80 19.47 8.14
N VAL A 294 -17.69 19.21 8.83
CA VAL A 294 -17.02 20.21 9.68
C VAL A 294 -16.53 21.39 8.85
N PHE A 295 -16.01 21.14 7.65
CA PHE A 295 -15.46 22.19 6.78
C PHE A 295 -16.52 22.85 5.89
N MET A 296 -17.62 22.17 5.60
CA MET A 296 -18.71 22.70 4.76
C MET A 296 -19.63 23.69 5.48
N LYS A 297 -19.57 23.76 6.82
CA LYS A 297 -20.40 24.67 7.65
C LYS A 297 -19.79 26.06 7.85
N LYS A 298 -18.64 26.35 7.23
CA LYS A 298 -17.91 27.62 7.32
C LYS A 298 -17.97 28.36 6.00
#